data_AF-A0A0D2KGT0-F1
#
_entry.id   AF-A0A0D2KGT0-F1
#
_cell.length_a   1.000
_cell.length_b   1.000
_cell.length_c   1.000
_cell.angle_alpha   90.00
_cell.angle_beta   90.00
_cell.angle_gamma   90.00
#
_symmetry.space_group_name_H-M   'P 1'
#
loop_
_entity.id
_entity.type
_entity.pdbx_description
1 polymer ?
#
loop_
_entity_poly.entity_id
_entity_poly.type
_entity_poly.pdbx_seq_one_letter_code
_entity_poly.pdbx_strand_id
1 'polypeptide(L)'
;MLASRDAAAAARRPAGRPAPGVAFDGRALALAGGGALQALRSPSYAAVCEVTLSDVDFRHVVAAMPALEALQRLTRLALHRTRVASLPALDTLLRLPRLRELEVGGSPVNRCALLRPYVAHRQ
;
A
#
# COMPACT_ATOMS: atom_id res chain seq x y z
N MET A 1 -26.59 1.04 -18.77
CA MET A 1 -25.43 0.16 -19.10
C MET A 1 -24.19 1.03 -18.99
N LEU A 2 -23.25 0.91 -18.05
CA LEU A 2 -22.74 -0.23 -17.29
C LEU A 2 -22.60 0.17 -15.81
N ALA A 3 -23.16 -0.66 -14.94
CA ALA A 3 -22.91 -0.61 -13.51
C ALA A 3 -21.52 -1.22 -13.25
N SER A 4 -20.54 -0.43 -12.82
CA SER A 4 -19.38 -0.93 -12.07
C SER A 4 -19.56 -0.53 -10.62
N ARG A 5 -20.48 -1.24 -9.95
CA ARG A 5 -20.42 -1.44 -8.50
C ARG A 5 -19.23 -2.37 -8.22
N ASP A 6 -18.64 -2.19 -7.03
CA ASP A 6 -17.58 -3.01 -6.43
C ASP A 6 -16.13 -2.74 -6.87
N ALA A 7 -15.54 -1.73 -6.23
CA ALA A 7 -14.16 -1.83 -5.73
C ALA A 7 -14.24 -1.58 -4.22
N ALA A 8 -14.66 -2.63 -3.54
CA ALA A 8 -14.89 -2.71 -2.12
C ALA A 8 -13.59 -2.58 -1.31
N ALA A 9 -13.74 -1.96 -0.13
CA ALA A 9 -12.83 -1.96 1.02
C ALA A 9 -11.46 -1.27 0.79
N ALA A 10 -11.02 -0.25 1.50
CA ALA A 10 -11.29 0.09 2.87
C ALA A 10 -11.07 1.60 3.11
N ALA A 11 -12.13 2.39 2.94
CA ALA A 11 -12.34 3.53 3.83
C ALA A 11 -12.80 2.98 5.20
N ARG A 12 -11.97 2.14 5.84
CA ARG A 12 -12.14 1.80 7.26
C ARG A 12 -11.72 3.05 8.02
N ARG A 13 -12.68 3.94 8.30
CA ARG A 13 -12.51 5.08 9.23
C ARG A 13 -12.05 4.54 10.58
N PRO A 14 -10.80 4.77 11.05
CA PRO A 14 -10.52 4.64 12.46
C PRO A 14 -10.89 5.97 13.11
N ALA A 15 -11.65 5.88 14.19
CA ALA A 15 -11.94 6.97 15.08
C ALA A 15 -10.63 7.54 15.68
N GLY A 16 -10.61 8.85 15.92
CA GLY A 16 -9.51 9.53 16.61
C GLY A 16 -8.61 10.28 15.64
N ARG A 17 -8.83 11.61 15.54
CA ARG A 17 -8.16 12.55 14.64
C ARG A 17 -6.63 12.34 14.65
N PRO A 18 -6.04 11.69 13.64
CA PRO A 18 -4.61 11.54 13.55
C PRO A 18 -4.06 12.65 12.63
N ALA A 19 -2.74 12.83 12.60
CA ALA A 19 -2.08 13.85 11.79
C ALA A 19 -2.59 13.81 10.33
N PRO A 20 -2.68 14.95 9.62
CA PRO A 20 -3.22 14.98 8.26
C PRO A 20 -2.49 13.97 7.38
N GLY A 21 -3.21 12.92 6.97
CA GLY A 21 -2.67 11.84 6.14
C GLY A 21 -1.99 10.67 6.85
N VAL A 22 -2.06 10.52 8.17
CA VAL A 22 -1.64 9.27 8.85
C VAL A 22 -2.84 8.76 9.64
N ALA A 23 -3.17 7.48 9.57
CA ALA A 23 -4.21 6.85 10.39
C ALA A 23 -3.74 5.46 10.82
N PHE A 24 -3.84 5.15 12.11
CA PHE A 24 -3.37 3.88 12.66
C PHE A 24 -4.44 3.30 13.59
N ASP A 25 -4.80 2.02 13.41
CA ASP A 25 -5.82 1.34 14.22
C ASP A 25 -5.24 0.32 15.22
N GLY A 26 -3.91 0.20 15.31
CA GLY A 26 -3.23 -0.84 16.07
C GLY A 26 -2.71 -1.99 15.20
N ARG A 27 -3.40 -2.32 14.11
CA ARG A 27 -3.06 -3.40 13.17
C ARG A 27 -2.90 -2.92 11.73
N ALA A 28 -3.68 -1.92 11.34
CA ALA A 28 -3.62 -1.29 10.04
C ALA A 28 -3.06 0.14 10.14
N LEU A 29 -2.21 0.50 9.18
CA LEU A 29 -1.64 1.83 9.03
C LEU A 29 -1.99 2.38 7.65
N ALA A 30 -2.79 3.44 7.61
CA ALA A 30 -3.10 4.19 6.42
C ALA A 30 -2.25 5.47 6.37
N LEU A 31 -1.57 5.69 5.25
CA LEU A 31 -0.72 6.84 4.99
C LEU A 31 -1.19 7.48 3.70
N ALA A 32 -1.48 8.76 3.74
CA ALA A 32 -1.90 9.56 2.61
C ALA A 32 -0.92 10.72 2.40
N GLY A 33 -0.38 10.82 1.19
CA GLY A 33 0.63 11.83 0.83
C GLY A 33 2.06 11.45 1.19
N GLY A 34 3.03 12.00 0.45
CA GLY A 34 4.44 11.64 0.57
C GLY A 34 5.06 11.88 1.96
N GLY A 35 4.55 12.88 2.69
CA GLY A 35 5.00 13.19 4.06
C GLY A 35 4.63 12.11 5.08
N ALA A 36 3.52 11.40 4.87
CA ALA A 36 3.05 10.35 5.77
C ALA A 36 3.97 9.12 5.76
N LEU A 37 4.74 8.89 4.69
CA LEU A 37 5.72 7.80 4.61
C LEU A 37 6.85 7.93 5.65
N GLN A 38 7.11 9.15 6.16
CA GLN A 38 8.04 9.32 7.27
C GLN A 38 7.56 8.61 8.53
N ALA A 39 6.24 8.42 8.70
CA ALA A 39 5.69 7.66 9.81
C ALA A 39 6.14 6.19 9.77
N LEU A 40 6.33 5.58 8.59
CA LEU A 40 6.85 4.19 8.49
C LEU A 40 8.24 4.04 9.11
N ARG A 41 9.02 5.13 9.19
CA ARG A 41 10.35 5.10 9.82
C ARG A 41 10.26 4.97 11.34
N SER A 42 9.10 5.24 11.93
CA SER A 42 8.89 5.06 13.36
C SER A 42 8.71 3.57 13.69
N PRO A 43 9.52 3.01 14.61
CA PRO A 43 9.41 1.61 15.00
C PRO A 43 8.09 1.28 15.72
N SER A 44 7.35 2.30 16.16
CA SER A 44 6.01 2.16 16.75
C SER A 44 5.01 1.42 15.86
N TYR A 45 5.24 1.39 14.54
CA TYR A 45 4.40 0.70 13.58
C TYR A 45 4.90 -0.71 13.20
N ALA A 46 5.97 -1.23 13.83
CA ALA A 46 6.52 -2.55 13.51
C ALA A 46 5.52 -3.71 13.72
N ALA A 47 4.50 -3.50 14.56
CA ALA A 47 3.44 -4.48 14.80
C ALA A 47 2.32 -4.47 13.74
N VAL A 48 2.33 -3.49 12.82
CA VAL A 48 1.33 -3.34 11.76
C VAL A 48 1.43 -4.52 10.80
N CYS A 49 0.28 -5.11 10.47
CA CYS A 49 0.18 -6.18 9.48
C CYS A 49 -0.35 -5.69 8.13
N GLU A 50 -1.00 -4.54 8.10
CA GLU A 50 -1.61 -3.98 6.91
C GLU A 50 -1.20 -2.51 6.72
N VAL A 51 -0.60 -2.19 5.59
CA VAL A 51 -0.23 -0.81 5.24
C VAL A 51 -1.00 -0.39 3.99
N THR A 52 -1.66 0.76 4.08
CA THR A 52 -2.39 1.37 2.97
C THR A 52 -1.75 2.71 2.64
N LEU A 53 -1.23 2.86 1.42
CA LEU A 53 -0.63 4.10 0.94
C LEU A 53 -1.57 4.73 -0.08
N SER A 54 -1.92 6.00 0.10
CA SER A 54 -2.85 6.74 -0.77
C SER A 54 -2.23 8.04 -1.26
N ASP A 55 -2.44 8.39 -2.53
CA ASP A 55 -1.99 9.68 -3.08
C ASP A 55 -0.47 9.93 -2.89
N VAL A 56 0.30 8.85 -3.00
CA VAL A 56 1.76 8.86 -2.92
C VAL A 56 2.35 8.55 -4.29
N ASP A 57 3.48 9.18 -4.62
CA ASP A 57 4.25 8.76 -5.79
C ASP A 57 5.01 7.47 -5.50
N PHE A 58 5.10 6.59 -6.51
CA PHE A 58 5.79 5.31 -6.40
C PHE A 58 7.26 5.47 -5.98
N ARG A 59 7.92 6.55 -6.39
CA ARG A 59 9.31 6.87 -6.00
C ARG A 59 9.47 6.99 -4.49
N HIS A 60 8.50 7.58 -3.79
CA HIS A 60 8.55 7.69 -2.34
C HIS A 60 8.27 6.33 -1.66
N VAL A 61 7.42 5.50 -2.26
CA VAL A 61 7.20 4.12 -1.79
C VAL A 61 8.48 3.31 -1.88
N VAL A 62 9.20 3.39 -3.00
CA VAL A 62 10.51 2.74 -3.17
C VAL A 62 11.51 3.26 -2.14
N ALA A 63 11.55 4.57 -1.89
CA ALA A 63 12.41 5.15 -0.84
C ALA A 63 12.01 4.70 0.58
N ALA A 64 10.76 4.29 0.79
CA ALA A 64 10.25 3.73 2.03
C ALA A 64 10.39 2.20 2.12
N MET A 65 10.97 1.53 1.12
CA MET A 65 11.23 0.07 1.14
C MET A 65 11.96 -0.41 2.40
N PRO A 66 13.05 0.24 2.88
CA PRO A 66 13.75 -0.22 4.07
C PRO A 66 12.85 -0.18 5.31
N ALA A 67 11.92 0.78 5.37
CA ALA A 67 10.96 0.89 6.44
C ALA A 67 9.88 -0.20 6.34
N LEU A 68 9.41 -0.52 5.12
CA LEU A 68 8.48 -1.63 4.88
C LEU A 68 9.12 -2.99 5.18
N GLU A 69 10.39 -3.20 4.85
CA GLU A 69 11.15 -4.41 5.21
C GLU A 69 11.33 -4.57 6.72
N ALA A 70 11.46 -3.47 7.45
CA ALA A 70 11.51 -3.48 8.91
C ALA A 70 10.17 -3.93 9.55
N LEU A 71 9.04 -3.84 8.83
CA LEU A 71 7.74 -4.32 9.30
C LEU A 71 7.67 -5.84 9.22
N GLN A 72 8.16 -6.50 10.28
CA GLN A 72 8.20 -7.95 10.40
C GLN A 72 6.81 -8.62 10.31
N ARG A 73 5.72 -7.88 10.53
CA ARG A 73 4.35 -8.43 10.47
C ARG A 73 3.58 -8.03 9.22
N LEU A 74 4.18 -7.27 8.30
CA LEU A 74 3.51 -6.78 7.11
C LEU A 74 3.14 -7.95 6.19
N THR A 75 1.84 -8.23 6.09
CA THR A 75 1.29 -9.24 5.20
C THR A 75 0.52 -8.63 4.05
N ARG A 76 -0.04 -7.42 4.24
CA ARG A 76 -0.88 -6.75 3.24
C ARG A 76 -0.38 -5.34 2.97
N LEU A 77 -0.19 -5.01 1.70
CA LEU A 77 0.17 -3.66 1.24
C LEU A 77 -0.83 -3.22 0.17
N ALA A 78 -1.50 -2.10 0.42
CA ALA A 78 -2.41 -1.49 -0.52
C ALA A 78 -1.85 -0.16 -1.02
N LEU A 79 -1.89 0.04 -2.34
CA LEU A 79 -1.46 1.25 -3.03
C LEU A 79 -2.67 1.86 -3.74
N HIS A 80 -3.14 3.00 -3.26
CA HIS A 80 -4.25 3.72 -3.86
C HIS A 80 -3.79 5.03 -4.49
N ARG A 81 -4.29 5.32 -5.70
CA ARG A 81 -3.98 6.56 -6.44
C ARG A 81 -2.47 6.79 -6.58
N THR A 82 -1.70 5.72 -6.64
CA THR A 82 -0.25 5.78 -6.81
C THR A 82 0.07 5.87 -8.29
N ARG A 83 0.96 6.78 -8.68
CA ARG A 83 1.43 6.85 -10.08
C ARG A 83 2.42 5.72 -10.38
N VAL A 84 1.90 4.50 -10.47
CA VAL A 84 2.66 3.33 -10.94
C VAL A 84 2.42 3.21 -12.44
N ALA A 85 3.46 3.46 -13.23
CA ALA A 85 3.36 3.44 -14.69
C ALA A 85 3.55 2.04 -15.29
N SER A 86 4.20 1.12 -14.58
CA SER A 86 4.59 -0.19 -15.12
C SER A 86 4.51 -1.31 -14.07
N LEU A 87 4.19 -2.53 -14.51
CA LEU A 87 4.24 -3.75 -13.69
C LEU A 87 5.62 -4.02 -13.07
N PRO A 88 6.75 -3.95 -13.81
CA PRO A 88 8.07 -4.19 -13.22
C PRO A 88 8.45 -3.19 -12.12
N ALA A 89 7.80 -2.02 -12.06
CA ALA A 89 7.97 -1.14 -10.90
C ALA A 89 7.54 -1.86 -9.60
N LEU A 90 6.47 -2.66 -9.64
CA LEU A 90 5.98 -3.42 -8.50
C LEU A 90 6.93 -4.54 -8.06
N ASP A 91 7.91 -4.94 -8.88
CA ASP A 91 8.88 -5.99 -8.52
C ASP A 91 9.62 -5.66 -7.23
N THR A 92 9.89 -4.38 -6.97
CA THR A 92 10.54 -3.96 -5.72
C THR A 92 9.67 -4.25 -4.50
N LEU A 93 8.34 -4.09 -4.62
CA LEU A 93 7.40 -4.40 -3.55
C LEU A 93 7.17 -5.90 -3.40
N LEU A 94 7.20 -6.63 -4.51
CA LEU A 94 7.05 -8.09 -4.52
C LEU A 94 8.26 -8.81 -3.90
N ARG A 95 9.42 -8.13 -3.77
CA ARG A 95 10.58 -8.64 -3.05
C ARG A 95 10.40 -8.68 -1.53
N LEU A 96 9.35 -8.06 -0.98
CA LEU A 96 9.11 -8.07 0.45
C LEU A 96 8.81 -9.52 0.93
N PRO A 97 9.68 -10.13 1.74
CA PRO A 97 9.65 -11.57 2.00
C PRO A 97 8.42 -12.05 2.78
N ARG A 98 7.64 -11.13 3.34
CA ARG A 98 6.44 -11.44 4.14
C ARG A 98 5.14 -10.93 3.52
N LEU A 99 5.24 -10.23 2.39
CA LEU A 99 4.08 -9.66 1.74
C LEU A 99 3.26 -10.76 1.05
N ARG A 100 2.07 -11.04 1.59
CA ARG A 100 1.13 -12.02 1.04
C ARG A 100 0.12 -11.39 0.09
N GLU A 101 -0.23 -10.13 0.31
CA GLU A 101 -1.27 -9.47 -0.46
C GLU A 101 -0.78 -8.08 -0.91
N LEU A 102 -0.73 -7.86 -2.22
CA LEU A 102 -0.48 -6.56 -2.83
C LEU A 102 -1.74 -6.10 -3.56
N GLU A 103 -2.31 -5.00 -3.10
CA GLU A 103 -3.47 -4.38 -3.73
C GLU A 103 -3.04 -3.07 -4.40
N VAL A 104 -3.43 -2.87 -5.66
CA VAL A 104 -3.09 -1.67 -6.42
C VAL A 104 -4.36 -1.07 -7.02
N GLY A 105 -4.88 -0.02 -6.41
CA GLY A 105 -6.14 0.64 -6.78
C GLY A 105 -5.91 2.05 -7.31
N GLY A 106 -6.68 2.47 -8.32
CA GLY A 106 -6.59 3.85 -8.83
C GLY A 106 -5.25 4.22 -9.49
N SER A 107 -4.43 3.23 -9.85
CA SER A 107 -3.18 3.38 -10.60
C SER A 107 -3.41 2.96 -12.06
N PRO A 108 -2.66 3.49 -13.04
CA PRO A 108 -2.82 3.07 -14.44
C PRO A 108 -2.57 1.58 -14.64
N VAL A 109 -1.68 0.97 -13.85
CA VAL A 109 -1.45 -0.49 -13.82
C VAL A 109 -2.68 -1.32 -13.41
N ASN A 110 -3.65 -0.75 -12.70
CA ASN A 110 -4.89 -1.47 -12.37
C ASN A 110 -5.75 -1.72 -13.63
N ARG A 111 -5.53 -0.96 -14.71
CA ARG A 111 -6.16 -1.23 -16.01
C ARG A 111 -5.47 -2.37 -16.77
N CYS A 112 -4.28 -2.81 -16.34
CA CYS A 112 -3.62 -3.96 -16.93
C CYS A 112 -4.26 -5.25 -16.39
N ALA A 113 -4.93 -5.99 -17.27
CA ALA A 113 -5.50 -7.31 -16.95
C ALA A 113 -4.45 -8.29 -16.39
N LEU A 114 -3.18 -8.09 -16.74
CA LEU A 114 -2.04 -8.90 -16.29
C LEU A 114 -1.61 -8.61 -14.84
N LEU A 115 -2.12 -7.59 -14.16
CA LEU A 115 -1.68 -7.25 -12.80
C LEU A 115 -1.86 -8.41 -11.82
N ARG A 116 -3.06 -9.01 -11.77
CA ARG A 116 -3.37 -10.15 -10.90
C ARG A 116 -2.45 -11.35 -11.13
N PRO A 117 -2.32 -11.88 -12.36
CA PRO A 117 -1.42 -13.00 -12.61
C PRO A 117 0.05 -12.64 -12.42
N TYR A 118 0.45 -11.39 -12.69
CA TYR A 118 1.83 -10.94 -12.47
C TYR A 118 2.23 -10.97 -11.00
N VAL A 119 1.38 -10.42 -10.12
CA VAL A 119 1.60 -10.45 -8.67
C VAL A 119 1.59 -11.89 -8.15
N ALA A 120 0.61 -12.69 -8.56
CA ALA A 120 0.49 -14.08 -8.13
C ALA A 120 1.69 -14.96 -8.55
N HIS A 121 2.35 -14.65 -9.68
CA HIS A 121 3.50 -15.42 -10.14
C HIS A 121 4.82 -15.01 -9.48
N ARG A 122 4.83 -13.94 -8.67
CA ARG A 122 6.02 -13.36 -8.03
C ARG A 122 6.03 -13.49 -6.51
N GLN A 123 4.98 -14.07 -5.92
CA GLN A 123 4.84 -14.32 -4.48
C GLN A 123 5.08 -15.79 -4.14
#